data_AF-A0A1U7FND5-F1
#
_entry.id   AF-A0A1U7FND5-F1
#
_cell.length_a   1.000
_cell.length_b   1.000
_cell.length_c   1.000
_cell.angle_alpha   90.00
_cell.angle_beta   90.00
_cell.angle_gamma   90.00
#
_symmetry.space_group_name_H-M   'P 1'
#
loop_
_entity.id
_entity.type
_entity.pdbx_description
1 polymer ?
#
loop_
_entity_poly.entity_id
_entity_poly.type
_entity_poly.pdbx_seq_one_letter_code
_entity_poly.pdbx_strand_id
1 'polypeptide(L)'
;MKVQVNVTSKVNSKAIRREQHNGREHWVVPSYTLPANVVMNGGLYPSSEIDQHYTGLEGTLAPLGHPQVNGQFVSAFSPEGLNVGYVGAWNKNVKKSGNRVYVEKWIDTEVAKRTDDGKRLLERLEALEKGEDVPPIHTSVAVFLEELEANDEQKAQGASWVAKIHAMDHDAILLDEVGAATPEQGVGMMVNADLATPLKANSGALVGETYRERERRLEKAAKDKFAPGEKEYAWVADFTDSQAVIILNNGDPKVYGYKSEGGKIVFDDTGTEVQRQSSWVAVVNKLKSFFTQQEQPAPNHKTEGDMPLTKEELEQIGSMVSEAVATNTEKAIKPLAEKVDALQANQDKLTETLTANSRAEEKSKREAVAKVHGEIVANALSGEALDAMFKTIGESAPLGTNSAQQQNETGAPNPDEYFK
;
A
#
# COMPACT_ATOMS: atom_id res chain seq x y z
N MET A 1 -11.14 -19.20 -13.89
CA MET A 1 -12.26 -19.25 -12.91
C MET A 1 -12.16 -17.99 -12.07
N LYS A 2 -13.21 -17.16 -11.97
CA LYS A 2 -13.20 -15.99 -11.08
C LYS A 2 -13.35 -16.51 -9.65
N VAL A 3 -12.32 -16.36 -8.82
CA VAL A 3 -12.34 -16.72 -7.40
C VAL A 3 -13.08 -15.61 -6.66
N GLN A 4 -14.18 -15.94 -6.01
CA GLN A 4 -14.81 -15.06 -5.03
C GLN A 4 -14.06 -15.24 -3.71
N VAL A 5 -13.17 -14.30 -3.40
CA VAL A 5 -12.53 -14.21 -2.09
C VAL A 5 -13.46 -13.40 -1.20
N ASN A 6 -14.12 -14.06 -0.25
CA ASN A 6 -14.84 -13.34 0.80
C ASN A 6 -13.80 -12.82 1.81
N VAL A 7 -13.33 -11.59 1.60
CA VAL A 7 -12.54 -10.86 2.59
C VAL A 7 -13.51 -10.31 3.63
N THR A 8 -13.85 -11.09 4.66
CA THR A 8 -14.56 -10.56 5.82
C THR A 8 -13.56 -9.79 6.68
N SER A 9 -13.69 -8.47 6.71
CA SER A 9 -13.03 -7.61 7.69
C SER A 9 -13.42 -8.07 9.10
N LYS A 10 -12.55 -8.83 9.77
CA LYS A 10 -12.78 -9.24 11.16
C LYS A 10 -12.62 -8.02 12.07
N VAL A 11 -13.75 -7.43 12.44
CA VAL A 11 -13.88 -6.42 13.51
C VAL A 11 -13.22 -6.99 14.76
N ASN A 12 -12.18 -6.34 15.29
CA ASN A 12 -11.55 -6.73 16.55
C ASN A 12 -12.32 -6.16 17.73
N SER A 13 -13.52 -6.70 17.98
CA SER A 13 -14.41 -6.23 19.05
C SER A 13 -13.82 -6.40 20.45
N LYS A 14 -12.83 -7.29 20.63
CA LYS A 14 -12.06 -7.44 21.89
C LYS A 14 -11.25 -6.19 22.26
N ALA A 15 -11.06 -5.27 21.32
CA ALA A 15 -10.35 -4.02 21.56
C ALA A 15 -11.27 -2.88 22.04
N ILE A 16 -12.58 -3.11 22.11
CA ILE A 16 -13.51 -2.18 22.75
C ILE A 16 -13.23 -2.18 24.26
N ARG A 17 -13.22 -0.98 24.87
CA ARG A 17 -13.02 -0.80 26.31
C ARG A 17 -14.14 0.05 26.89
N ARG A 18 -14.43 -0.18 28.17
CA ARG A 18 -15.22 0.72 29.02
C ARG A 18 -14.28 1.43 29.98
N GLU A 19 -14.27 2.75 29.98
CA GLU A 19 -13.38 3.55 30.84
C GLU A 19 -14.15 4.61 31.60
N GLN A 20 -13.75 4.87 32.85
CA GLN A 20 -14.24 6.01 33.61
C GLN A 20 -13.43 7.26 33.23
N HIS A 21 -14.11 8.29 32.76
CA HIS A 21 -13.50 9.58 32.41
C HIS A 21 -14.35 10.72 32.93
N ASN A 22 -13.73 11.64 33.68
CA ASN A 22 -14.41 12.75 34.37
C ASN A 22 -15.64 12.31 35.19
N GLY A 23 -15.56 11.12 35.81
CA GLY A 23 -16.62 10.56 36.64
C GLY A 23 -17.76 9.88 35.87
N ARG A 24 -17.73 9.83 34.53
CA ARG A 24 -18.73 9.16 33.70
C ARG A 24 -18.14 7.99 32.92
N GLU A 25 -18.98 7.00 32.65
CA GLU A 25 -18.59 5.84 31.84
C GLU A 25 -18.52 6.23 30.36
N HIS A 26 -17.44 5.79 29.70
CA HIS A 26 -17.23 5.98 28.28
C HIS A 26 -16.98 4.64 27.60
N TRP A 27 -17.52 4.50 26.40
CA TRP A 27 -17.00 3.53 25.45
C TRP A 27 -15.75 4.11 24.80
N VAL A 28 -14.70 3.30 24.73
CA VAL A 28 -13.46 3.61 24.02
C VAL A 28 -13.30 2.60 22.91
N VAL A 29 -13.47 3.05 21.67
CA VAL A 29 -13.49 2.18 20.50
C VAL A 29 -12.34 2.55 19.55
N PRO A 30 -11.41 1.63 19.25
CA PRO A 30 -10.34 1.90 18.30
C PRO A 30 -10.90 2.08 16.89
N SER A 31 -10.26 2.92 16.09
CA SER A 31 -10.64 3.21 14.73
C SER A 31 -9.42 3.51 13.87
N TYR A 32 -9.53 3.23 12.58
CA TYR A 32 -8.51 3.55 11.59
C TYR A 32 -9.13 4.39 10.49
N THR A 33 -8.46 5.49 10.14
CA THR A 33 -8.97 6.48 9.18
C THR A 33 -7.84 7.07 8.35
N LEU A 34 -8.17 7.93 7.38
CA LEU A 34 -7.23 8.65 6.49
C LEU A 34 -6.06 7.79 5.98
N PRO A 35 -6.34 6.81 5.10
CA PRO A 35 -5.28 6.04 4.47
C PRO A 35 -4.47 6.94 3.52
N ALA A 36 -3.14 6.84 3.61
CA ALA A 36 -2.22 7.68 2.86
C ALA A 36 -2.07 7.25 1.41
N ASN A 37 -1.93 8.25 0.54
CA ASN A 37 -1.78 8.11 -0.91
C ASN A 37 -2.96 7.39 -1.58
N VAL A 38 -4.16 7.42 -1.00
CA VAL A 38 -5.34 6.77 -1.59
C VAL A 38 -6.22 7.80 -2.30
N VAL A 39 -6.82 7.40 -3.42
CA VAL A 39 -7.87 8.16 -4.08
C VAL A 39 -9.20 7.86 -3.42
N MET A 40 -9.79 8.88 -2.79
CA MET A 40 -11.07 8.82 -2.08
C MET A 40 -11.99 9.89 -2.66
N ASN A 41 -13.19 9.50 -3.12
CA ASN A 41 -14.15 10.40 -3.76
C ASN A 41 -13.56 11.22 -4.94
N GLY A 42 -12.66 10.60 -5.73
CA GLY A 42 -11.98 11.25 -6.86
C GLY A 42 -10.78 12.13 -6.47
N GLY A 43 -10.55 12.39 -5.19
CA GLY A 43 -9.39 13.13 -4.69
C GLY A 43 -8.28 12.23 -4.17
N LEU A 44 -7.04 12.50 -4.59
CA LEU A 44 -5.86 11.89 -3.98
C LEU A 44 -5.52 12.60 -2.68
N TYR A 45 -5.32 11.84 -1.60
CA TYR A 45 -4.84 12.35 -0.32
C TYR A 45 -3.37 11.95 -0.11
N PRO A 46 -2.39 12.85 -0.37
CA PRO A 46 -0.98 12.53 -0.27
C PRO A 46 -0.56 12.21 1.16
N SER A 47 0.43 11.32 1.33
CA SER A 47 1.00 11.02 2.64
C SER A 47 1.57 12.26 3.33
N SER A 48 2.20 13.18 2.58
CA SER A 48 2.76 14.42 3.14
C SER A 48 1.69 15.29 3.81
N GLU A 49 0.53 15.42 3.19
CA GLU A 49 -0.60 16.21 3.71
C GLU A 49 -1.19 15.53 4.96
N ILE A 50 -1.35 14.21 4.92
CA ILE A 50 -1.82 13.47 6.10
C ILE A 50 -0.79 13.57 7.24
N ASP A 51 0.50 13.39 6.97
CA ASP A 51 1.58 13.46 7.95
C ASP A 51 1.64 14.82 8.65
N GLN A 52 1.39 15.90 7.91
CA GLN A 52 1.40 17.26 8.43
C GLN A 52 0.16 17.58 9.28
N HIS A 53 -1.01 17.01 8.95
CA HIS A 53 -2.29 17.47 9.51
C HIS A 53 -3.03 16.45 10.40
N TYR A 54 -2.64 15.17 10.42
CA TYR A 54 -3.41 14.13 11.14
C TYR A 54 -3.58 14.40 12.63
N THR A 55 -2.60 15.03 13.29
CA THR A 55 -2.67 15.38 14.72
C THR A 55 -3.81 16.34 15.04
N GLY A 56 -4.28 17.10 14.05
CA GLY A 56 -5.44 17.99 14.19
C GLY A 56 -6.75 17.25 14.48
N LEU A 57 -6.81 15.92 14.31
CA LEU A 57 -7.97 15.12 14.73
C LEU A 57 -8.07 14.97 16.25
N GLU A 58 -7.00 15.18 17.01
CA GLU A 58 -7.03 15.01 18.47
C GLU A 58 -7.99 16.01 19.11
N GLY A 59 -8.95 15.50 19.89
CA GLY A 59 -9.98 16.31 20.54
C GLY A 59 -11.11 16.79 19.62
N THR A 60 -11.09 16.44 18.33
CA THR A 60 -12.21 16.75 17.43
C THR A 60 -13.45 15.94 17.75
N LEU A 61 -14.62 16.44 17.40
CA LEU A 61 -15.87 15.71 17.56
C LEU A 61 -15.91 14.49 16.63
N ALA A 62 -16.66 13.46 17.03
CA ALA A 62 -16.95 12.30 16.21
C ALA A 62 -18.47 12.20 16.03
N PRO A 63 -19.07 13.06 15.19
CA PRO A 63 -20.53 13.06 15.00
C PRO A 63 -21.00 11.74 14.39
N LEU A 64 -22.28 11.42 14.59
CA LEU A 64 -22.93 10.34 13.86
C LEU A 64 -23.35 10.88 12.49
N GLY A 65 -22.77 10.36 11.41
CA GLY A 65 -22.90 10.92 10.08
C GLY A 65 -22.15 12.24 9.90
N HIS A 66 -22.00 12.68 8.65
CA HIS A 66 -21.54 14.04 8.39
C HIS A 66 -22.69 15.04 8.59
N PRO A 67 -22.55 16.04 9.48
CA PRO A 67 -23.63 16.98 9.75
C PRO A 67 -24.05 17.75 8.49
N GLN A 68 -25.37 17.77 8.23
CA GLN A 68 -25.95 18.52 7.12
C GLN A 68 -27.12 19.38 7.58
N VAL A 69 -27.22 20.57 6.98
CA VAL A 69 -28.30 21.52 7.19
C VAL A 69 -28.79 21.97 5.82
N ASN A 70 -30.09 21.79 5.54
CA ASN A 70 -30.68 22.09 4.24
C ASN A 70 -29.95 21.42 3.05
N GLY A 71 -29.46 20.19 3.26
CA GLY A 71 -28.71 19.42 2.27
C GLY A 71 -27.29 19.92 1.99
N GLN A 72 -26.76 20.81 2.83
CA GLN A 72 -25.38 21.28 2.75
C GLN A 72 -24.59 20.78 3.96
N PHE A 73 -23.35 20.32 3.73
CA PHE A 73 -22.46 19.91 4.80
C PHE A 73 -22.06 21.12 5.66
N VAL A 74 -22.07 20.92 6.97
CA VAL A 74 -21.62 21.92 7.96
C VAL A 74 -20.57 21.32 8.88
N SER A 75 -19.73 22.18 9.47
CA SER A 75 -18.75 21.73 10.44
C SER A 75 -19.43 21.10 11.66
N ALA A 76 -18.85 20.04 12.19
CA ALA A 76 -19.34 19.41 13.42
C ALA A 76 -19.28 20.34 14.64
N PHE A 77 -18.44 21.38 14.61
CA PHE A 77 -18.33 22.36 15.69
C PHE A 77 -19.32 23.53 15.58
N SER A 78 -20.05 23.64 14.47
CA SER A 78 -21.09 24.67 14.33
C SER A 78 -22.27 24.36 15.26
N PRO A 79 -23.02 25.38 15.75
CA PRO A 79 -24.22 25.16 16.53
C PRO A 79 -25.23 24.23 15.85
N GLU A 80 -25.40 24.38 14.54
CA GLU A 80 -26.27 23.53 13.74
C GLU A 80 -25.72 22.11 13.60
N GLY A 81 -24.41 21.97 13.37
CA GLY A 81 -23.74 20.67 13.29
C GLY A 81 -23.83 19.87 14.59
N LEU A 82 -23.69 20.54 15.73
CA LEU A 82 -23.89 19.96 17.06
C LEU A 82 -25.31 19.45 17.24
N ASN A 83 -26.31 20.24 16.84
CA ASN A 83 -27.72 19.89 17.03
C ASN A 83 -28.16 18.65 16.23
N VAL A 84 -27.47 18.35 15.11
CA VAL A 84 -27.87 17.23 14.23
C VAL A 84 -26.99 16.00 14.37
N GLY A 85 -25.68 16.15 14.61
CA GLY A 85 -24.73 15.03 14.57
C GLY A 85 -24.13 14.64 15.91
N TYR A 86 -24.23 15.48 16.95
CA TYR A 86 -23.51 15.22 18.19
C TYR A 86 -24.18 14.14 19.05
N VAL A 87 -23.45 13.03 19.24
CA VAL A 87 -23.90 11.88 20.04
C VAL A 87 -23.04 11.66 21.29
N GLY A 88 -22.33 12.70 21.77
CA GLY A 88 -21.44 12.56 22.93
C GLY A 88 -20.09 11.90 22.62
N ALA A 89 -19.69 11.89 21.36
CA ALA A 89 -18.50 11.21 20.89
C ALA A 89 -17.41 12.18 20.40
N TRP A 90 -16.15 11.87 20.68
CA TRP A 90 -14.98 12.62 20.22
C TRP A 90 -13.76 11.73 20.01
N ASN A 91 -12.75 12.30 19.35
CA ASN A 91 -11.53 11.63 18.94
C ASN A 91 -10.41 11.82 19.96
N LYS A 92 -9.73 10.74 20.35
CA LYS A 92 -8.51 10.79 21.17
C LYS A 92 -7.43 9.82 20.72
N ASN A 93 -6.24 9.97 21.28
CA ASN A 93 -5.10 9.05 21.12
C ASN A 93 -4.70 8.89 19.65
N VAL A 94 -4.74 10.01 18.92
CA VAL A 94 -4.44 10.07 17.49
C VAL A 94 -2.97 9.81 17.24
N LYS A 95 -2.68 8.82 16.39
CA LYS A 95 -1.29 8.46 16.02
C LYS A 95 -1.23 7.82 14.64
N LYS A 96 -0.05 7.82 14.04
CA LYS A 96 0.20 7.07 12.80
C LYS A 96 0.22 5.57 13.10
N SER A 97 -0.36 4.79 12.19
CA SER A 97 -0.35 3.34 12.27
C SER A 97 -0.32 2.75 10.86
N GLY A 98 0.86 2.30 10.43
CA GLY A 98 1.09 1.85 9.07
C GLY A 98 0.82 2.96 8.06
N ASN A 99 0.04 2.67 7.01
CA ASN A 99 -0.36 3.64 6.00
C ASN A 99 -1.61 4.44 6.40
N ARG A 100 -2.07 4.34 7.65
CA ARG A 100 -3.32 4.95 8.14
C ARG A 100 -3.09 5.78 9.39
N VAL A 101 -4.14 6.45 9.84
CA VAL A 101 -4.21 7.14 11.12
C VAL A 101 -5.06 6.31 12.07
N TYR A 102 -4.50 5.96 13.23
CA TYR A 102 -5.25 5.40 14.35
C TYR A 102 -5.87 6.53 15.18
N VAL A 103 -7.11 6.32 15.59
CA VAL A 103 -7.86 7.22 16.49
C VAL A 103 -8.80 6.39 17.36
N GLU A 104 -9.04 6.83 18.58
CA GLU A 104 -10.06 6.25 19.45
C GLU A 104 -11.30 7.13 19.46
N LYS A 105 -12.46 6.51 19.32
CA LYS A 105 -13.76 7.13 19.57
C LYS A 105 -14.08 6.97 21.05
N TRP A 106 -14.07 8.08 21.76
CA TRP A 106 -14.50 8.17 23.15
C TRP A 106 -15.95 8.64 23.15
N ILE A 107 -16.86 7.80 23.66
CA ILE A 107 -18.31 8.03 23.60
C ILE A 107 -18.83 8.05 25.03
N ASP A 108 -19.28 9.21 25.49
CA ASP A 108 -19.91 9.38 26.80
C ASP A 108 -21.27 8.67 26.81
N THR A 109 -21.39 7.60 27.60
CA THR A 109 -22.58 6.74 27.63
C THR A 109 -23.84 7.52 28.04
N GLU A 110 -23.73 8.48 28.95
CA GLU A 110 -24.88 9.25 29.41
C GLU A 110 -25.34 10.28 28.36
N VAL A 111 -24.40 10.90 27.65
CA VAL A 111 -24.72 11.86 26.58
C VAL A 111 -25.31 11.14 25.37
N ALA A 112 -24.72 10.02 24.95
CA ALA A 112 -25.21 9.22 23.84
C ALA A 112 -26.66 8.74 24.07
N LYS A 113 -27.03 8.39 25.30
CA LYS A 113 -28.40 7.94 25.64
C LYS A 113 -29.48 9.03 25.52
N ARG A 114 -29.11 10.30 25.32
CA ARG A 114 -30.07 11.42 25.23
C ARG A 114 -30.81 11.48 23.90
N THR A 115 -30.21 10.95 22.83
CA THR A 115 -30.79 10.93 21.48
C THR A 115 -31.02 9.50 21.03
N ASP A 116 -31.95 9.30 20.10
CA ASP A 116 -32.20 7.96 19.55
C ASP A 116 -31.02 7.48 18.71
N ASP A 117 -30.36 8.39 18.00
CA ASP A 117 -29.12 8.15 17.26
C ASP A 117 -27.97 7.68 18.15
N GLY A 118 -27.77 8.31 19.31
CA GLY A 118 -26.74 7.90 20.24
C GLY A 118 -27.06 6.54 20.88
N LYS A 119 -28.32 6.26 21.24
CA LYS A 119 -28.74 4.91 21.69
C LYS A 119 -28.45 3.86 20.63
N ARG A 120 -28.80 4.15 19.38
CA ARG A 120 -28.56 3.26 18.24
C ARG A 120 -27.08 2.97 18.00
N LEU A 121 -26.21 3.97 18.18
CA LEU A 121 -24.76 3.76 18.17
C LEU A 121 -24.33 2.79 19.28
N LEU A 122 -24.81 2.99 20.51
CA LEU A 122 -24.49 2.09 21.63
C LEU A 122 -24.99 0.66 21.37
N GLU A 123 -26.20 0.50 20.84
CA GLU A 123 -26.76 -0.81 20.46
C GLU A 123 -25.90 -1.52 19.41
N ARG A 124 -25.43 -0.80 18.38
CA ARG A 124 -24.52 -1.37 17.37
C ARG A 124 -23.20 -1.81 18.02
N LEU A 125 -22.64 -1.02 18.94
CA LEU A 125 -21.40 -1.36 19.64
C LEU A 125 -21.58 -2.60 20.53
N GLU A 126 -22.69 -2.70 21.26
CA GLU A 126 -23.00 -3.88 22.09
C GLU A 126 -23.16 -5.15 21.25
N ALA A 127 -23.83 -5.07 20.10
CA ALA A 127 -23.96 -6.21 19.18
C ALA A 127 -22.58 -6.66 18.66
N LEU A 128 -21.73 -5.72 18.25
CA LEU A 128 -20.36 -6.01 17.80
C LEU A 128 -19.48 -6.58 18.94
N GLU A 129 -19.60 -6.06 20.16
CA GLU A 129 -18.92 -6.58 21.35
C GLU A 129 -19.29 -8.03 21.64
N LYS A 130 -20.58 -8.39 21.52
CA LYS A 130 -21.10 -9.76 21.67
C LYS A 130 -20.72 -10.70 20.53
N GLY A 131 -20.14 -10.16 19.45
CA GLY A 131 -19.80 -10.92 18.25
C GLY A 131 -21.00 -11.30 17.39
N GLU A 132 -22.09 -10.53 17.48
CA GLU A 132 -23.23 -10.65 16.58
C GLU A 132 -22.84 -10.25 15.15
N ASP A 133 -23.50 -10.88 14.17
CA ASP A 133 -23.29 -10.56 12.76
C ASP A 133 -24.10 -9.32 12.36
N VAL A 134 -23.54 -8.15 12.67
CA VAL A 134 -24.09 -6.83 12.31
C VAL A 134 -23.10 -6.06 11.43
N PRO A 135 -23.58 -5.13 10.58
CA PRO A 135 -22.70 -4.41 9.67
C PRO A 135 -21.57 -3.68 10.40
N PRO A 136 -20.34 -3.69 9.85
CA PRO A 136 -19.23 -2.93 10.41
C PRO A 136 -19.54 -1.43 10.42
N ILE A 137 -18.91 -0.70 11.33
CA ILE A 137 -19.10 0.75 11.43
C ILE A 137 -18.01 1.44 10.61
N HIS A 138 -18.42 2.18 9.59
CA HIS A 138 -17.53 2.97 8.75
C HIS A 138 -17.13 4.27 9.49
N THR A 139 -16.06 4.90 9.02
CA THR A 139 -15.68 6.25 9.45
C THR A 139 -15.34 7.11 8.24
N SER A 140 -15.46 8.42 8.40
CA SER A 140 -15.11 9.36 7.33
C SER A 140 -14.65 10.68 7.91
N VAL A 141 -13.53 11.17 7.39
CA VAL A 141 -12.94 12.42 7.86
C VAL A 141 -13.36 13.58 6.99
N ALA A 142 -13.88 14.61 7.64
CA ALA A 142 -14.07 15.92 7.05
C ALA A 142 -12.81 16.77 7.29
N VAL A 143 -12.31 17.37 6.22
CA VAL A 143 -11.18 18.30 6.26
C VAL A 143 -11.53 19.59 5.54
N PHE A 144 -10.93 20.68 5.97
CA PHE A 144 -10.87 21.90 5.19
C PHE A 144 -9.68 21.78 4.25
N LEU A 145 -9.94 21.74 2.94
CA LEU A 145 -8.92 21.57 1.92
C LEU A 145 -9.09 22.51 0.73
N GLU A 146 -8.02 22.66 -0.03
CA GLU A 146 -7.99 23.17 -1.39
C GLU A 146 -7.82 21.99 -2.36
N GLU A 147 -8.63 21.93 -3.42
CA GLU A 147 -8.49 20.93 -4.48
C GLU A 147 -7.47 21.42 -5.50
N LEU A 148 -6.29 20.79 -5.54
CA LEU A 148 -5.27 21.07 -6.54
C LEU A 148 -5.49 20.23 -7.80
N GLU A 149 -5.06 20.76 -8.95
CA GLU A 149 -5.11 19.99 -10.20
C GLU A 149 -4.18 18.77 -10.13
N ALA A 150 -4.72 17.60 -10.45
CA ALA A 150 -3.94 16.38 -10.59
C ALA A 150 -3.05 16.43 -11.84
N ASN A 151 -1.80 15.97 -11.71
CA ASN A 151 -0.91 15.80 -12.86
C ASN A 151 -1.32 14.59 -13.71
N ASP A 152 -0.71 14.43 -14.89
CA ASP A 152 -1.07 13.36 -15.84
C ASP A 152 -0.90 11.95 -15.25
N GLU A 153 0.11 11.74 -14.40
CA GLU A 153 0.35 10.45 -13.73
C GLU A 153 -0.74 10.14 -12.70
N GLN A 154 -1.12 11.13 -11.89
CA GLN A 154 -2.18 11.02 -10.89
C GLN A 154 -3.56 10.82 -11.55
N LYS A 155 -3.82 11.53 -12.65
CA LYS A 155 -5.02 11.36 -13.49
C LYS A 155 -5.11 9.95 -14.07
N ALA A 156 -3.99 9.42 -14.59
CA ALA A 156 -3.92 8.05 -15.09
C ALA A 156 -4.19 6.99 -14.01
N GLN A 157 -4.01 7.35 -12.74
CA GLN A 157 -4.26 6.51 -11.57
C GLN A 157 -5.65 6.76 -10.93
N GLY A 158 -6.49 7.60 -11.54
CA GLY A 158 -7.89 7.82 -11.13
C GLY A 158 -8.11 9.06 -10.25
N ALA A 159 -7.07 9.84 -9.95
CA ALA A 159 -7.25 11.09 -9.22
C ALA A 159 -7.70 12.22 -10.15
N SER A 160 -8.85 12.82 -9.87
CA SER A 160 -9.32 14.02 -10.56
C SER A 160 -8.70 15.30 -10.00
N TRP A 161 -8.37 15.27 -8.71
CA TRP A 161 -7.75 16.37 -7.96
C TRP A 161 -6.85 15.82 -6.84
N VAL A 162 -6.02 16.67 -6.26
CA VAL A 162 -5.11 16.35 -5.14
C VAL A 162 -5.45 17.23 -3.95
N ALA A 163 -5.64 16.62 -2.79
CA ALA A 163 -5.94 17.33 -1.56
C ALA A 163 -4.74 18.15 -1.10
N LYS A 164 -4.96 19.43 -0.79
CA LYS A 164 -4.08 20.24 0.05
C LYS A 164 -4.83 20.61 1.31
N ILE A 165 -4.44 20.02 2.43
CA ILE A 165 -5.19 20.10 3.68
C ILE A 165 -4.79 21.39 4.41
N HIS A 166 -5.78 22.09 4.95
CA HIS A 166 -5.56 23.25 5.81
C HIS A 166 -5.81 22.90 7.27
N ALA A 167 -6.88 22.15 7.55
CA ALA A 167 -7.24 21.75 8.90
C ALA A 167 -8.16 20.52 8.89
N MET A 168 -8.11 19.77 9.98
CA MET A 168 -9.05 18.68 10.26
C MET A 168 -10.30 19.26 10.93
N ASP A 169 -11.49 18.87 10.48
CA ASP A 169 -12.75 19.25 11.12
C ASP A 169 -13.20 18.14 12.08
N HIS A 170 -13.51 16.95 11.56
CA HIS A 170 -13.97 15.83 12.38
C HIS A 170 -13.73 14.48 11.70
N ASP A 171 -13.81 13.40 12.48
CA ASP A 171 -13.88 12.02 11.96
C ASP A 171 -15.21 11.40 12.37
N ALA A 172 -16.16 11.36 11.44
CA ALA A 172 -17.54 10.93 11.65
C ALA A 172 -17.64 9.40 11.83
N ILE A 173 -18.65 8.99 12.60
CA ILE A 173 -19.07 7.60 12.78
C ILE A 173 -20.22 7.34 11.82
N LEU A 174 -20.08 6.34 10.94
CA LEU A 174 -21.03 6.06 9.88
C LEU A 174 -21.67 4.67 10.08
N LEU A 175 -22.94 4.63 10.51
CA LEU A 175 -23.68 3.39 10.75
C LEU A 175 -24.36 2.81 9.51
N ASP A 176 -24.81 3.69 8.60
CA ASP A 176 -25.60 3.36 7.40
C ASP A 176 -25.00 3.94 6.11
N GLU A 177 -23.89 4.65 6.25
CA GLU A 177 -23.22 5.32 5.15
C GLU A 177 -21.91 4.62 4.86
N VAL A 178 -21.57 4.54 3.57
CA VAL A 178 -20.29 4.01 3.14
C VAL A 178 -19.27 5.15 3.21
N GLY A 179 -18.29 5.01 4.10
CA GLY A 179 -17.14 5.92 4.16
C GLY A 179 -16.36 5.97 2.85
N ALA A 180 -15.64 7.07 2.63
CA ALA A 180 -14.84 7.29 1.42
C ALA A 180 -13.75 6.21 1.21
N ALA A 181 -13.28 5.62 2.31
CA ALA A 181 -12.61 4.33 2.34
C ALA A 181 -13.39 3.39 3.29
N THR A 182 -13.42 2.09 2.96
CA THR A 182 -14.28 1.12 3.63
C THR A 182 -13.54 0.22 4.63
N PRO A 183 -14.23 -0.49 5.54
CA PRO A 183 -13.64 -1.47 6.44
C PRO A 183 -12.87 -2.57 5.72
N GLU A 184 -13.32 -2.99 4.54
CA GLU A 184 -12.65 -3.95 3.68
C GLU A 184 -11.31 -3.40 3.14
N GLN A 185 -11.22 -2.08 2.98
CA GLN A 185 -10.00 -1.35 2.64
C GLN A 185 -9.20 -0.96 3.89
N GLY A 186 -9.54 -1.46 5.07
CA GLY A 186 -8.82 -1.09 6.28
C GLY A 186 -9.28 0.24 6.90
N VAL A 187 -10.47 0.76 6.65
CA VAL A 187 -10.90 2.04 7.25
C VAL A 187 -12.24 1.90 7.95
N GLY A 188 -12.28 2.25 9.24
CA GLY A 188 -13.48 2.09 10.05
C GLY A 188 -13.16 1.74 11.51
N MET A 189 -14.22 1.62 12.30
CA MET A 189 -14.10 1.28 13.71
C MET A 189 -13.75 -0.21 13.87
N MET A 190 -12.77 -0.48 14.73
CA MET A 190 -12.28 -1.82 15.11
C MET A 190 -11.67 -2.63 13.96
N VAL A 191 -11.31 -1.98 12.85
CA VAL A 191 -10.68 -2.65 11.71
C VAL A 191 -9.25 -3.06 12.05
N ASN A 192 -8.86 -4.30 11.77
CA ASN A 192 -7.56 -4.87 12.19
C ASN A 192 -6.49 -4.94 11.09
N ALA A 193 -6.89 -4.83 9.81
CA ALA A 193 -5.99 -4.98 8.67
C ALA A 193 -5.81 -3.65 7.92
N ASP A 194 -4.59 -3.39 7.48
CA ASP A 194 -4.28 -2.28 6.56
C ASP A 194 -4.38 -2.81 5.12
N LEU A 195 -5.52 -2.58 4.49
CA LEU A 195 -5.85 -3.11 3.16
C LEU A 195 -6.12 -2.00 2.14
N ALA A 196 -5.84 -0.75 2.52
CA ALA A 196 -6.04 0.39 1.65
C ALA A 196 -4.99 0.31 0.54
N THR A 197 -5.40 0.48 -0.70
CA THR A 197 -4.49 0.39 -1.83
C THR A 197 -3.92 1.78 -2.12
N PRO A 198 -2.70 2.12 -1.62
CA PRO A 198 -2.10 3.40 -1.96
C PRO A 198 -1.82 3.43 -3.47
N LEU A 199 -1.94 4.62 -4.05
CA LEU A 199 -1.31 4.93 -5.30
C LEU A 199 0.16 4.57 -5.20
N LYS A 200 0.64 3.82 -6.19
CA LYS A 200 2.07 3.65 -6.39
C LYS A 200 2.61 5.00 -6.83
N ALA A 201 2.97 5.84 -5.85
CA ALA A 201 3.99 6.84 -6.07
C ALA A 201 5.18 6.11 -6.73
N ASN A 202 5.83 6.73 -7.71
CA ASN A 202 7.09 6.26 -8.25
C ASN A 202 8.16 6.26 -7.15
N SER A 203 8.05 5.32 -6.20
CA SER A 203 8.96 5.10 -5.08
C SER A 203 10.29 4.52 -5.53
N GLY A 204 10.50 4.37 -6.84
CA GLY A 204 11.80 4.13 -7.46
C GLY A 204 12.62 5.39 -7.76
N ALA A 205 12.06 6.60 -7.62
CA ALA A 205 12.82 7.83 -7.93
C ALA A 205 13.82 8.22 -6.82
N LEU A 206 13.59 7.78 -5.58
CA LEU A 206 14.43 8.10 -4.41
C LEU A 206 14.69 6.90 -3.48
N VAL A 207 14.42 5.67 -3.92
CA VAL A 207 14.89 4.45 -3.23
C VAL A 207 15.96 3.81 -4.12
N GLY A 208 17.21 4.02 -3.74
CA GLY A 208 18.38 3.61 -4.51
C GLY A 208 19.50 4.64 -4.36
N GLU A 209 20.69 4.29 -4.83
CA GLU A 209 21.83 5.21 -4.90
C GLU A 209 21.48 6.40 -5.81
N THR A 210 21.66 7.62 -5.32
CA THR A 210 21.46 8.82 -6.15
C THR A 210 22.50 8.84 -7.28
N TYR A 211 22.19 9.47 -8.42
CA TYR A 211 23.16 9.65 -9.51
C TYR A 211 24.48 10.25 -9.02
N ARG A 212 24.43 11.17 -8.06
CA ARG A 212 25.63 11.79 -7.45
C ARG A 212 26.44 10.82 -6.58
N GLU A 213 25.78 9.94 -5.82
CA GLU A 213 26.47 8.92 -5.03
C GLU A 213 27.14 7.88 -5.93
N ARG A 214 26.44 7.49 -7.01
CA ARG A 214 26.95 6.57 -8.02
C ARG A 214 28.14 7.16 -8.77
N GLU A 215 28.02 8.41 -9.21
CA GLU A 215 29.11 9.17 -9.81
C GLU A 215 30.34 9.20 -8.89
N ARG A 216 30.19 9.56 -7.61
CA ARG A 216 31.29 9.56 -6.64
C ARG A 216 31.94 8.19 -6.45
N ARG A 217 31.16 7.10 -6.45
CA ARG A 217 31.70 5.74 -6.36
C ARG A 217 32.45 5.33 -7.61
N LEU A 218 31.95 5.70 -8.78
CA LEU A 218 32.62 5.50 -10.06
C LEU A 218 33.92 6.30 -10.14
N GLU A 219 33.92 7.56 -9.75
CA GLU A 219 35.11 8.41 -9.69
C GLU A 219 36.17 7.85 -8.75
N LYS A 220 35.76 7.41 -7.55
CA LYS A 220 36.67 6.81 -6.58
C LYS A 220 37.28 5.51 -7.12
N ALA A 221 36.47 4.62 -7.68
CA ALA A 221 36.96 3.37 -8.25
C ALA A 221 37.84 3.60 -9.50
N ALA A 222 37.54 4.62 -10.30
CA ALA A 222 38.33 4.98 -11.47
C ALA A 222 39.69 5.52 -11.04
N LYS A 223 39.73 6.35 -10.00
CA LYS A 223 40.99 6.82 -9.40
C LYS A 223 41.81 5.66 -8.84
N ASP A 224 41.20 4.81 -8.01
CA ASP A 224 41.87 3.68 -7.37
C ASP A 224 42.45 2.69 -8.39
N LYS A 225 41.78 2.48 -9.53
CA LYS A 225 42.22 1.52 -10.57
C LYS A 225 43.18 2.12 -11.60
N PHE A 226 42.88 3.32 -12.12
CA PHE A 226 43.55 3.86 -13.31
C PHE A 226 44.50 5.02 -13.02
N ALA A 227 44.45 5.60 -11.81
CA ALA A 227 45.26 6.75 -11.42
C ALA A 227 45.67 6.70 -9.92
N PRO A 228 46.39 5.64 -9.48
CA PRO A 228 46.75 5.47 -8.06
C PRO A 228 47.83 6.45 -7.57
N GLY A 229 48.55 7.12 -8.47
CA GLY A 229 49.59 8.09 -8.10
C GLY A 229 49.05 9.41 -7.54
N GLU A 230 49.79 10.07 -6.64
CA GLU A 230 49.36 11.34 -5.99
C GLU A 230 49.10 12.50 -6.97
N LYS A 231 49.67 12.45 -8.18
CA LYS A 231 49.52 13.46 -9.24
C LYS A 231 48.74 12.95 -10.45
N GLU A 232 48.14 11.77 -10.33
CA GLU A 232 47.33 11.17 -11.37
C GLU A 232 45.84 11.37 -11.03
N TYR A 233 45.07 11.78 -12.03
CA TYR A 233 43.64 11.99 -11.92
C TYR A 233 42.95 11.14 -12.98
N ALA A 234 41.89 10.47 -12.55
CA ALA A 234 40.89 9.86 -13.40
C ALA A 234 39.56 10.52 -13.07
N TRP A 235 38.82 10.95 -14.08
CA TRP A 235 37.47 11.47 -13.91
C TRP A 235 36.50 10.75 -14.83
N VAL A 236 35.25 10.67 -14.39
CA VAL A 236 34.16 10.05 -15.13
C VAL A 236 33.49 11.14 -15.96
N ALA A 237 33.57 11.04 -17.29
CA ALA A 237 33.01 12.03 -18.20
C ALA A 237 31.52 11.81 -18.49
N ASP A 238 31.09 10.55 -18.48
CA ASP A 238 29.70 10.11 -18.61
C ASP A 238 29.57 8.65 -18.14
N PHE A 239 28.37 8.20 -17.79
CA PHE A 239 28.13 6.80 -17.41
C PHE A 239 26.68 6.35 -17.61
N THR A 240 26.52 5.06 -17.90
CA THR A 240 25.25 4.35 -17.94
C THR A 240 25.17 3.36 -16.78
N ASP A 241 24.16 2.48 -16.81
CA ASP A 241 23.99 1.46 -15.79
C ASP A 241 25.10 0.40 -15.74
N SER A 242 25.88 0.25 -16.81
CA SER A 242 26.89 -0.81 -16.94
C SER A 242 28.22 -0.35 -17.54
N GLN A 243 28.31 0.91 -17.98
CA GLN A 243 29.51 1.44 -18.62
C GLN A 243 29.83 2.85 -18.12
N ALA A 244 31.11 3.20 -18.04
CA ALA A 244 31.53 4.57 -17.74
C ALA A 244 32.65 5.00 -18.70
N VAL A 245 32.61 6.27 -19.11
CA VAL A 245 33.66 6.91 -19.89
C VAL A 245 34.64 7.53 -18.91
N ILE A 246 35.86 7.01 -18.89
CA ILE A 246 36.93 7.49 -18.01
C ILE A 246 37.94 8.25 -18.85
N ILE A 247 38.36 9.41 -18.32
CA ILE A 247 39.43 10.20 -18.89
C ILE A 247 40.54 10.35 -17.85
N LEU A 248 41.78 10.16 -18.29
CA LEU A 248 43.00 10.31 -17.48
C LEU A 248 43.67 11.65 -17.79
N ASN A 249 44.57 12.12 -16.92
CA ASN A 249 45.28 13.40 -17.01
C ASN A 249 45.56 13.94 -18.42
N ASN A 250 46.00 13.07 -19.34
CA ASN A 250 46.26 13.39 -20.75
C ASN A 250 45.85 12.24 -21.69
N GLY A 251 44.83 11.46 -21.33
CA GLY A 251 44.41 10.28 -22.10
C GLY A 251 43.19 10.55 -22.97
N ASP A 252 43.09 9.87 -24.11
CA ASP A 252 41.85 9.82 -24.88
C ASP A 252 40.73 9.14 -24.06
N PRO A 253 39.46 9.56 -24.21
CA PRO A 253 38.36 8.98 -23.45
C PRO A 253 38.23 7.50 -23.77
N LYS A 254 38.10 6.67 -22.74
CA LYS A 254 37.85 5.24 -22.90
C LYS A 254 36.60 4.82 -22.15
N VAL A 255 35.72 4.07 -22.81
CA VAL A 255 34.57 3.44 -22.18
C VAL A 255 34.97 2.10 -21.58
N TYR A 256 34.63 1.88 -20.33
CA TYR A 256 34.85 0.64 -19.60
C TYR A 256 33.51 0.08 -19.14
N GLY A 257 33.32 -1.23 -19.26
CA GLY A 257 32.27 -1.92 -18.51
C GLY A 257 32.60 -1.92 -17.02
N TYR A 258 31.57 -1.91 -16.17
CA TYR A 258 31.74 -2.05 -14.74
C TYR A 258 30.60 -2.84 -14.10
N LYS A 259 30.89 -3.45 -12.95
CA LYS A 259 29.91 -4.13 -12.10
C LYS A 259 30.00 -3.63 -10.67
N SER A 260 28.89 -3.71 -9.95
CA SER A 260 28.82 -3.42 -8.51
C SER A 260 28.76 -4.73 -7.74
N GLU A 261 29.84 -5.10 -7.07
CA GLU A 261 29.94 -6.30 -6.23
C GLU A 261 29.97 -5.87 -4.76
N GLY A 262 28.93 -6.22 -3.99
CA GLY A 262 28.86 -5.90 -2.56
C GLY A 262 28.95 -4.40 -2.22
N GLY A 263 28.55 -3.51 -3.13
CA GLY A 263 28.68 -2.05 -2.96
C GLY A 263 30.01 -1.45 -3.42
N LYS A 264 30.93 -2.26 -3.97
CA LYS A 264 32.19 -1.81 -4.57
C LYS A 264 32.08 -1.86 -6.10
N ILE A 265 32.52 -0.78 -6.76
CA ILE A 265 32.59 -0.74 -8.22
C ILE A 265 33.88 -1.43 -8.68
N VAL A 266 33.74 -2.33 -9.65
CA VAL A 266 34.85 -3.02 -10.32
C VAL A 266 34.72 -2.75 -11.81
N PHE A 267 35.69 -2.06 -12.38
CA PHE A 267 35.80 -1.84 -13.82
C PHE A 267 36.42 -3.06 -14.50
N ASP A 268 36.06 -3.29 -15.76
CA ASP A 268 36.74 -4.24 -16.63
C ASP A 268 38.19 -3.81 -16.90
N ASP A 269 39.06 -4.75 -17.27
CA ASP A 269 40.49 -4.48 -17.49
C ASP A 269 40.77 -3.85 -18.86
N THR A 270 39.84 -3.99 -19.81
CA THR A 270 39.98 -3.45 -21.17
C THR A 270 38.88 -2.41 -21.44
N GLY A 271 39.28 -1.25 -21.93
CA GLY A 271 38.37 -0.19 -22.35
C GLY A 271 38.48 0.10 -23.85
N THR A 272 37.41 0.65 -24.43
CA THR A 272 37.35 1.03 -25.86
C THR A 272 37.47 2.54 -25.99
N GLU A 273 38.29 3.02 -26.94
CA GLU A 273 38.43 4.47 -27.20
C GLU A 273 37.15 5.06 -27.79
N VAL A 274 36.74 6.21 -27.25
CA VAL A 274 35.52 6.92 -27.68
C VAL A 274 35.82 8.40 -27.90
N GLN A 275 35.16 9.00 -28.89
CA GLN A 275 35.26 10.42 -29.18
C GLN A 275 33.94 11.11 -28.86
N ARG A 276 34.03 12.31 -28.26
CA ARG A 276 32.86 13.12 -27.96
C ARG A 276 32.39 13.84 -29.23
N GLN A 277 31.20 13.48 -29.72
CA GLN A 277 30.52 14.26 -30.75
C GLN A 277 29.54 15.23 -30.08
N SER A 278 29.67 16.53 -30.36
CA SER A 278 28.73 17.55 -29.87
C SER A 278 28.13 18.31 -31.04
N SER A 279 26.80 18.43 -31.07
CA SER A 279 26.07 19.23 -32.05
C SER A 279 25.38 20.38 -31.34
N TRP A 280 25.56 21.59 -31.88
CA TRP A 280 24.87 22.79 -31.40
C TRP A 280 23.70 23.08 -32.34
N VAL A 281 22.50 23.21 -31.77
CA VAL A 281 21.30 23.58 -32.54
C VAL A 281 20.87 24.98 -32.10
N ALA A 282 20.72 25.89 -33.06
CA ALA A 282 20.24 27.24 -32.78
C ALA A 282 18.80 27.19 -32.26
N VAL A 283 18.55 27.76 -31.08
CA VAL A 283 17.18 27.94 -30.58
C VAL A 283 16.59 29.16 -31.27
N VAL A 284 15.79 28.94 -32.31
CA VAL A 284 15.01 29.98 -32.98
C VAL A 284 13.53 29.77 -32.68
N ASN A 285 12.92 30.76 -32.01
CA ASN A 285 11.49 30.81 -31.75
C ASN A 285 10.70 30.81 -33.08
N LYS A 286 9.84 29.80 -33.25
CA LYS A 286 8.67 29.69 -34.15
C LYS A 286 8.77 30.38 -35.53
N LEU A 287 8.90 29.59 -36.60
CA LEU A 287 7.84 29.30 -37.62
C LEU A 287 8.47 28.74 -38.92
N LYS A 288 8.03 27.53 -39.31
CA LYS A 288 8.04 26.92 -40.67
C LYS A 288 9.38 26.69 -41.41
N SER A 289 9.72 25.41 -41.46
CA SER A 289 10.32 24.65 -42.58
C SER A 289 10.54 25.41 -43.88
N PHE A 290 11.79 25.50 -44.37
CA PHE A 290 12.14 25.47 -45.81
C PHE A 290 13.68 25.33 -45.99
N PHE A 291 14.07 24.33 -46.80
CA PHE A 291 15.36 24.09 -47.49
C PHE A 291 16.51 23.31 -46.80
N THR A 292 16.50 21.99 -47.05
CA THR A 292 17.64 21.18 -47.56
C THR A 292 18.21 21.79 -48.86
N GLN A 293 19.47 21.63 -49.33
CA GLN A 293 20.53 20.62 -49.11
C GLN A 293 21.87 21.09 -49.75
N GLN A 294 23.02 20.73 -49.13
CA GLN A 294 24.27 20.16 -49.71
C GLN A 294 25.14 21.01 -50.70
N GLU A 295 26.49 20.96 -50.80
CA GLU A 295 27.54 19.91 -50.73
C GLU A 295 28.95 20.57 -50.52
N GLN A 296 30.06 19.89 -50.16
CA GLN A 296 30.67 18.73 -50.82
C GLN A 296 31.53 17.83 -49.91
N PRO A 297 31.49 16.49 -50.13
CA PRO A 297 32.63 15.60 -50.11
C PRO A 297 33.12 15.26 -51.55
N ALA A 298 34.30 14.65 -51.65
CA ALA A 298 35.07 14.38 -52.85
C ALA A 298 34.34 13.62 -53.99
N PRO A 299 34.80 13.75 -55.25
CA PRO A 299 34.02 13.44 -56.44
C PRO A 299 34.10 11.95 -56.76
N ASN A 300 32.93 11.30 -56.89
CA ASN A 300 32.77 10.16 -57.77
C ASN A 300 31.33 10.16 -58.31
N HIS A 301 31.19 10.88 -59.41
CA HIS A 301 30.03 10.91 -60.28
C HIS A 301 29.60 9.48 -60.66
N LYS A 302 28.44 9.01 -60.21
CA LYS A 302 27.44 8.33 -61.05
C LYS A 302 26.03 8.61 -60.51
N THR A 303 25.19 9.04 -61.43
CA THR A 303 23.91 9.72 -61.29
C THR A 303 22.76 8.72 -61.01
N GLU A 304 21.84 9.17 -60.14
CA GLU A 304 20.38 8.98 -60.10
C GLU A 304 19.72 7.61 -60.39
N GLY A 305 18.80 7.23 -59.48
CA GLY A 305 17.54 6.55 -59.84
C GLY A 305 17.32 5.19 -59.19
N ASP A 306 16.36 5.15 -58.27
CA ASP A 306 15.65 3.97 -57.73
C ASP A 306 16.48 2.78 -57.21
N MET A 307 16.69 2.73 -55.89
CA MET A 307 16.69 1.45 -55.17
C MET A 307 15.44 1.38 -54.30
N PRO A 308 14.33 0.77 -54.76
CA PRO A 308 13.35 0.27 -53.83
C PRO A 308 14.03 -0.81 -52.99
N LEU A 309 13.90 -0.76 -51.66
CA LEU A 309 14.21 -1.88 -50.78
C LEU A 309 13.62 -3.15 -51.42
N THR A 310 14.45 -4.13 -51.75
CA THR A 310 13.95 -5.32 -52.43
C THR A 310 13.07 -6.09 -51.44
N LYS A 311 12.13 -6.88 -51.97
CA LYS A 311 11.24 -7.68 -51.12
C LYS A 311 12.03 -8.59 -50.17
N GLU A 312 13.21 -9.06 -50.60
CA GLU A 312 14.08 -9.87 -49.77
C GLU A 312 14.63 -9.10 -48.54
N GLU A 313 15.00 -7.82 -48.67
CA GLU A 313 15.53 -7.02 -47.55
C GLU A 313 14.45 -6.65 -46.51
N LEU A 314 13.22 -6.40 -46.97
CA LEU A 314 12.06 -6.18 -46.08
C LEU A 314 11.65 -7.47 -45.35
N GLU A 315 11.72 -8.62 -46.01
CA GLU A 315 11.49 -9.92 -45.36
C GLU A 315 12.58 -10.24 -44.34
N GLN A 316 13.84 -9.89 -44.62
CA GLN A 316 14.96 -10.12 -43.69
C GLN A 316 14.89 -9.22 -42.45
N ILE A 317 14.49 -7.96 -42.60
CA ILE A 317 14.22 -7.05 -41.48
C ILE A 317 12.99 -7.52 -40.70
N GLY A 318 11.93 -7.94 -41.39
CA GLY A 318 10.73 -8.51 -40.77
C GLY A 318 11.02 -9.77 -39.96
N SER A 319 11.89 -10.66 -40.45
CA SER A 319 12.28 -11.88 -39.74
C SER A 319 13.13 -11.57 -38.51
N MET A 320 14.13 -10.68 -38.63
CA MET A 320 14.97 -10.29 -37.49
C MET A 320 14.17 -9.60 -36.38
N VAL A 321 13.21 -8.73 -36.74
CA VAL A 321 12.34 -8.07 -35.76
C VAL A 321 11.40 -9.08 -35.11
N SER A 322 10.83 -10.01 -35.88
CA SER A 322 9.94 -11.05 -35.34
C SER A 322 10.68 -12.03 -34.43
N GLU A 323 11.91 -12.42 -34.77
CA GLU A 323 12.75 -13.31 -33.98
C GLU A 323 13.26 -12.63 -32.69
N ALA A 324 13.60 -11.34 -32.76
CA ALA A 324 13.97 -10.54 -31.58
C ALA A 324 12.77 -10.32 -30.64
N VAL A 325 11.58 -10.06 -31.18
CA VAL A 325 10.34 -9.94 -30.39
C VAL A 325 9.96 -11.28 -29.79
N ALA A 326 10.03 -12.39 -30.54
CA ALA A 326 9.74 -13.73 -30.02
C ALA A 326 10.71 -14.12 -28.90
N THR A 327 12.01 -13.88 -29.07
CA THR A 327 13.04 -14.22 -28.07
C THR A 327 12.90 -13.38 -26.80
N ASN A 328 12.61 -12.09 -26.91
CA ASN A 328 12.39 -11.23 -25.74
C ASN A 328 11.05 -11.51 -25.06
N THR A 329 10.01 -11.85 -25.82
CA THR A 329 8.71 -12.24 -25.30
C THR A 329 8.81 -13.59 -24.58
N GLU A 330 9.53 -14.56 -25.12
CA GLU A 330 9.73 -15.87 -24.49
C GLU A 330 10.56 -15.74 -23.20
N LYS A 331 11.66 -14.96 -23.21
CA LYS A 331 12.46 -14.70 -22.00
C LYS A 331 11.67 -13.96 -20.89
N ALA A 332 10.73 -13.09 -21.27
CA ALA A 332 9.90 -12.37 -20.31
C ALA A 332 8.71 -13.20 -19.80
N ILE A 333 8.09 -14.00 -20.66
CA ILE A 333 6.86 -14.74 -20.32
C ILE A 333 7.15 -16.09 -19.66
N LYS A 334 8.21 -16.80 -20.06
CA LYS A 334 8.56 -18.12 -19.51
C LYS A 334 8.71 -18.15 -17.98
N PRO A 335 9.41 -17.20 -17.32
CA PRO A 335 9.48 -17.17 -15.86
C PRO A 335 8.16 -16.77 -15.19
N LEU A 336 7.23 -16.09 -15.89
CA LEU A 336 5.88 -15.87 -15.40
C LEU A 336 5.02 -17.12 -15.54
N ALA A 337 5.11 -17.85 -16.65
CA ALA A 337 4.39 -19.09 -16.88
C ALA A 337 4.77 -20.16 -15.83
N GLU A 338 6.06 -20.34 -15.56
CA GLU A 338 6.55 -21.26 -14.53
C GLU A 338 6.06 -20.89 -13.12
N LYS A 339 5.96 -19.59 -12.81
CA LYS A 339 5.40 -19.12 -11.54
C LYS A 339 3.88 -19.31 -11.45
N VAL A 340 3.17 -19.16 -12.56
CA VAL A 340 1.72 -19.42 -12.62
C VAL A 340 1.45 -20.91 -12.41
N ASP A 341 2.22 -21.80 -13.04
CA ASP A 341 2.10 -23.25 -12.85
C ASP A 341 2.44 -23.66 -11.40
N ALA A 342 3.47 -23.07 -10.80
CA ALA A 342 3.82 -23.31 -9.40
C ALA A 342 2.74 -22.79 -8.42
N LEU A 343 2.11 -21.66 -8.72
CA LEU A 343 0.99 -21.14 -7.92
C LEU A 343 -0.25 -22.03 -8.05
N GLN A 344 -0.54 -22.51 -9.26
CA GLN A 344 -1.63 -23.45 -9.51
C GLN A 344 -1.44 -24.76 -8.72
N ALA A 345 -0.24 -25.35 -8.77
CA ALA A 345 0.08 -26.56 -8.02
C ALA A 345 -0.03 -26.37 -6.49
N ASN A 346 0.38 -25.20 -5.97
CA ASN A 346 0.23 -24.88 -4.54
C ASN A 346 -1.23 -24.69 -4.14
N GLN A 347 -2.05 -24.09 -5.01
CA GLN A 347 -3.48 -23.93 -4.77
C GLN A 347 -4.18 -25.28 -4.72
N ASP A 348 -3.89 -26.18 -5.66
CA ASP A 348 -4.45 -27.53 -5.68
C ASP A 348 -4.10 -28.30 -4.40
N LYS A 349 -2.83 -28.22 -3.96
CA LYS A 349 -2.36 -28.84 -2.71
C LYS A 349 -3.04 -28.26 -1.46
N LEU A 350 -3.29 -26.95 -1.43
CA LEU A 350 -3.98 -26.29 -0.32
C LEU A 350 -5.46 -26.67 -0.27
N THR A 351 -6.12 -26.73 -1.44
CA THR A 351 -7.51 -27.20 -1.56
C THR A 351 -7.65 -28.65 -1.12
N GLU A 352 -6.72 -29.53 -1.49
CA GLU A 352 -6.68 -30.91 -0.99
C GLU A 352 -6.50 -30.97 0.53
N THR A 353 -5.61 -30.15 1.09
CA THR A 353 -5.35 -30.11 2.54
C THR A 353 -6.56 -29.60 3.32
N LEU A 354 -7.21 -28.52 2.87
CA LEU A 354 -8.43 -27.99 3.48
C LEU A 354 -9.58 -29.00 3.41
N THR A 355 -9.73 -29.68 2.28
CA THR A 355 -10.75 -30.72 2.10
C THR A 355 -10.47 -31.93 2.99
N ALA A 356 -9.20 -32.31 3.16
CA ALA A 356 -8.81 -33.38 4.07
C ALA A 356 -9.05 -33.01 5.55
N ASN A 357 -8.71 -31.78 5.96
CA ASN A 357 -8.94 -31.30 7.32
C ASN A 357 -10.44 -31.18 7.65
N SER A 358 -11.23 -30.64 6.72
CA SER A 358 -12.68 -30.55 6.87
C SER A 358 -13.33 -31.93 6.97
N ARG A 359 -12.91 -32.90 6.13
CA ARG A 359 -13.39 -34.28 6.22
C ARG A 359 -12.96 -34.99 7.51
N ALA A 360 -11.75 -34.72 8.00
CA ALA A 360 -11.27 -35.28 9.26
C ALA A 360 -12.06 -34.73 10.45
N GLU A 361 -12.31 -33.42 10.48
CA GLU A 361 -13.10 -32.76 11.52
C GLU A 361 -14.56 -33.24 11.50
N GLU A 362 -15.19 -33.32 10.32
CA GLU A 362 -16.55 -33.84 10.16
C GLU A 362 -16.65 -35.30 10.62
N LYS A 363 -15.63 -36.12 10.31
CA LYS A 363 -15.55 -37.52 10.80
C LYS A 363 -15.46 -37.59 12.32
N SER A 364 -14.61 -36.78 12.95
CA SER A 364 -14.49 -36.73 14.41
C SER A 364 -15.78 -36.27 15.09
N LYS A 365 -16.46 -35.27 14.52
CA LYS A 365 -17.77 -34.81 15.03
C LYS A 365 -18.83 -35.89 14.88
N ARG A 366 -18.87 -36.59 13.74
CA ARG A 366 -19.79 -37.70 13.49
C ARG A 366 -19.56 -38.87 14.44
N GLU A 367 -18.31 -39.23 14.71
CA GLU A 367 -17.97 -40.27 15.69
C GLU A 367 -18.40 -39.90 17.12
N ALA A 368 -18.26 -38.63 17.51
CA ALA A 368 -18.70 -38.16 18.81
C ALA A 368 -20.23 -38.15 18.95
N VAL A 369 -20.94 -37.69 17.92
CA VAL A 369 -22.41 -37.72 17.88
C VAL A 369 -22.93 -39.16 17.86
N ALA A 370 -22.26 -40.08 17.14
CA ALA A 370 -22.64 -41.49 17.09
C ALA A 370 -22.55 -42.17 18.47
N LYS A 371 -21.56 -41.80 19.30
CA LYS A 371 -21.39 -42.35 20.65
C LYS A 371 -22.54 -42.00 21.60
N VAL A 372 -23.17 -40.84 21.42
CA VAL A 372 -24.22 -40.35 22.33
C VAL A 372 -25.61 -40.58 21.77
N HIS A 373 -25.80 -40.42 20.45
CA HIS A 373 -27.10 -40.44 19.79
C HIS A 373 -27.30 -41.62 18.83
N GLY A 374 -26.31 -42.50 18.70
CA GLY A 374 -26.36 -43.68 17.83
C GLY A 374 -25.95 -43.41 16.39
N GLU A 375 -25.47 -44.46 15.71
CA GLU A 375 -24.90 -44.37 14.35
C GLU A 375 -25.92 -43.89 13.30
N ILE A 376 -27.20 -44.26 13.44
CA ILE A 376 -28.25 -43.86 12.50
C ILE A 376 -28.43 -42.34 12.50
N VAL A 377 -28.43 -41.72 13.67
CA VAL A 377 -28.58 -40.27 13.82
C VAL A 377 -27.34 -39.54 13.33
N ALA A 378 -26.15 -40.02 13.67
CA ALA A 378 -24.90 -39.40 13.23
C ALA A 378 -24.69 -39.46 11.71
N ASN A 379 -25.10 -40.56 11.07
CA ASN A 379 -24.99 -40.73 9.62
C ASN A 379 -26.07 -39.95 8.84
N ALA A 380 -27.18 -39.58 9.49
CA ALA A 380 -28.21 -38.73 8.90
C ALA A 380 -27.86 -37.23 8.93
N LEU A 381 -26.85 -36.83 9.70
CA LEU A 381 -26.45 -35.43 9.89
C LEU A 381 -25.17 -35.08 9.11
N SER A 382 -25.16 -33.87 8.54
CA SER A 382 -24.01 -33.28 7.84
C SER A 382 -24.02 -31.75 7.98
N GLY A 383 -22.88 -31.11 7.74
CA GLY A 383 -22.74 -29.65 7.80
C GLY A 383 -23.19 -29.04 9.13
N GLU A 384 -23.93 -27.93 9.08
CA GLU A 384 -24.36 -27.17 10.27
C GLU A 384 -25.23 -27.99 11.24
N ALA A 385 -26.01 -28.94 10.73
CA ALA A 385 -26.86 -29.79 11.57
C ALA A 385 -26.01 -30.77 12.41
N LEU A 386 -24.88 -31.24 11.86
CA LEU A 386 -23.92 -32.04 12.61
C LEU A 386 -23.17 -31.20 13.65
N ASP A 387 -22.82 -29.96 13.31
CA ASP A 387 -22.14 -29.02 14.23
C ASP A 387 -23.02 -28.62 15.41
N ALA A 388 -24.30 -28.35 15.17
CA ALA A 388 -25.26 -28.05 16.22
C ALA A 388 -25.43 -29.24 17.17
N MET A 389 -25.56 -30.45 16.64
CA MET A 389 -25.68 -31.67 17.44
C MET A 389 -24.39 -31.99 18.21
N PHE A 390 -23.22 -31.73 17.61
CA PHE A 390 -21.93 -31.88 18.27
C PHE A 390 -21.76 -30.88 19.44
N LYS A 391 -22.25 -29.65 19.30
CA LYS A 391 -22.22 -28.66 20.40
C LYS A 391 -23.10 -29.06 21.58
N THR A 392 -24.20 -29.78 21.34
CA THR A 392 -25.09 -30.24 22.43
C THR A 392 -24.51 -31.38 23.26
N ILE A 393 -23.46 -32.06 22.79
CA ILE A 393 -22.81 -33.17 23.50
C ILE A 393 -21.51 -32.76 24.22
N GLY A 394 -21.03 -31.53 24.04
CA GLY A 394 -19.76 -31.09 24.62
C GLY A 394 -19.89 -30.55 26.04
N GLU A 395 -19.43 -31.31 27.04
CA GLU A 395 -18.88 -30.70 28.26
C GLU A 395 -17.50 -30.12 27.95
N SER A 396 -17.21 -28.93 28.50
CA SER A 396 -16.01 -28.14 28.23
C SER A 396 -14.72 -28.96 28.36
N ALA A 397 -14.04 -29.22 27.25
CA ALA A 397 -12.70 -29.80 27.26
C ALA A 397 -11.67 -28.78 27.78
N PRO A 398 -10.72 -29.18 28.63
CA PRO A 398 -9.66 -28.30 29.11
C PRO A 398 -8.74 -27.93 27.95
N LEU A 399 -8.50 -26.64 27.77
CA LEU A 399 -7.52 -26.12 26.83
C LEU A 399 -6.14 -26.71 27.16
N GLY A 400 -5.56 -27.36 26.16
CA GLY A 400 -4.27 -28.04 26.26
C GLY A 400 -3.16 -27.14 26.80
N THR A 401 -2.35 -27.74 27.66
CA THR A 401 -1.11 -27.23 28.22
C THR A 401 -0.17 -26.74 27.10
N ASN A 402 0.01 -25.42 27.00
CA ASN A 402 1.14 -24.81 26.33
C ASN A 402 1.81 -23.80 27.27
N SER A 403 2.91 -24.25 27.87
CA SER A 403 4.15 -23.51 28.14
C SER A 403 4.05 -22.00 28.38
N ALA A 404 3.37 -21.59 29.44
CA ALA A 404 3.69 -20.35 30.13
C ALA A 404 4.42 -20.74 31.43
N GLN A 405 5.75 -20.58 31.44
CA GLN A 405 6.48 -20.51 32.70
C GLN A 405 5.79 -19.45 33.57
N GLN A 406 5.47 -19.83 34.81
CA GLN A 406 5.01 -18.91 35.84
C GLN A 406 5.93 -17.68 35.86
N GLN A 407 5.43 -16.55 35.37
CA GLN A 407 6.01 -15.27 35.75
C GLN A 407 5.63 -15.06 37.22
N ASN A 408 6.65 -15.01 38.07
CA ASN A 408 6.48 -14.62 39.46
C ASN A 408 5.79 -13.26 39.51
N GLU A 409 4.74 -13.16 40.33
CA GLU A 409 4.14 -11.89 40.72
C GLU A 409 5.24 -11.02 41.34
N THR A 410 5.65 -9.97 40.63
CA THR A 410 6.45 -8.90 41.20
C THR A 410 5.47 -7.84 41.66
N GLY A 411 5.25 -7.80 42.98
CA GLY A 411 4.49 -6.72 43.62
C GLY A 411 5.08 -5.35 43.28
N ALA A 412 4.24 -4.32 43.38
CA ALA A 412 4.57 -2.95 43.02
C ALA A 412 5.95 -2.49 43.55
N PRO A 413 6.75 -1.74 42.77
CA PRO A 413 8.02 -1.20 43.23
C PRO A 413 7.82 -0.28 44.45
N ASN A 414 8.75 -0.36 45.41
CA ASN A 414 8.71 0.46 46.61
C ASN A 414 8.88 1.96 46.25
N PRO A 415 7.92 2.84 46.57
CA PRO A 415 8.00 4.26 46.21
C PRO A 415 9.18 5.02 46.84
N ASP A 416 9.76 4.50 47.93
CA ASP A 416 10.93 5.11 48.60
C ASP A 416 12.25 4.93 47.81
N GLU A 417 12.25 4.15 46.71
CA GLU A 417 13.42 3.97 45.84
C GLU A 417 13.47 4.96 44.66
N TYR A 418 12.40 5.71 44.41
CA TYR A 418 12.28 6.63 43.26
C TYR A 418 12.20 8.11 43.63
N PHE A 419 12.13 8.44 44.93
CA PHE A 419 12.21 9.81 45.42
C PHE A 419 13.27 9.92 46.51
N LYS A 420 14.49 10.32 46.10
CA LYS A 420 15.47 10.99 46.95
C LYS A 420 15.68 12.40 46.47
#